data_AF-A0A7X6VUC1-F1
#
_entry.id   AF-A0A7X6VUC1-F1
#
_cell.length_a   1.000
_cell.length_b   1.000
_cell.length_c   1.000
_cell.angle_alpha   90.00
_cell.angle_beta   90.00
_cell.angle_gamma   90.00
#
_symmetry.space_group_name_H-M   'P 1'
#
loop_
_entity.id
_entity.type
_entity.pdbx_description
1 polymer ?
#
loop_
_entity_poly.entity_id
_entity_poly.type
_entity_poly.pdbx_seq_one_letter_code
_entity_poly.pdbx_strand_id
1 'polypeptide(L)'
;MSFKIFFYQLTGKIKSVEKIEVQRESLYKDYEEFNRVESSDELKEFLELKKTVQSVEFENRKKEIKQLRFKGSREEALLNEFKRLKSSAALKKYFKLKDSQQLKRFNALKDSEKLKEYRQLKEFVENGTFSREKEEMHRLVYRGSEEQFKEREFRKLKKHPGIKIYYELYHSETLKRHEEISHSEKLKKYLELKNLPAKDKEKKHEFKALRKDYELKNYMKFEHSKKLKLYRETAGSYNLKKFEELKNEIENEPFRKRVGFLKDKKKFEKTEAFRAWQKFKQLSADDDVKFFLKFQKSPLLQNYYKVSESAELERYNELNALTSSEEFLNRKAYLEDSKRWEKSEEYAREQKYLEMKKRPHLLKYFTYKGTDAFRFFTDWELSFEDNFQTEKLNKEKWSAVLPQAEKTLGRNYAMPGDLHLFTNGENIKCSSKLVIETRKERGEGIVWKMPAGFVPAEFEYTSGIVSTAKSFTQEDGIFEAKIKFNPVKETVSSFVLQGQNSFPGIYLLEMGAKNRIGVSSISEKGKLSINGLDISNLKKGKWYIFTLEKTGGALVWKINDTEVLKLENRHLDFPLHLSLFTLVIRPIPGNKLPVQYQTEWVKCYRKR
;
A
#
# COMPACT_ATOMS: atom_id res chain seq x y z
N MET A 1 -20.05 43.58 71.90
CA MET A 1 -20.45 43.36 70.49
C MET A 1 -19.21 43.09 69.68
N SER A 2 -19.20 42.05 68.85
CA SER A 2 -18.06 41.76 67.98
C SER A 2 -18.19 42.46 66.62
N PHE A 3 -17.27 43.36 66.30
CA PHE A 3 -17.19 44.01 64.98
C PHE A 3 -16.74 43.05 63.87
N LYS A 4 -16.16 41.89 64.23
CA LYS A 4 -15.62 40.91 63.27
C LYS A 4 -16.69 40.38 62.31
N ILE A 5 -17.85 39.96 62.84
CA ILE A 5 -18.96 39.43 62.03
C ILE A 5 -19.53 40.51 61.10
N PHE A 6 -19.74 41.72 61.65
CA PHE A 6 -20.22 42.85 60.87
C PHE A 6 -19.28 43.19 59.71
N PHE A 7 -17.97 43.28 59.98
CA PHE A 7 -16.96 43.54 58.96
C PHE A 7 -16.91 42.44 57.90
N TYR A 8 -17.00 41.16 58.29
CA TYR A 8 -17.01 40.04 57.35
C TYR A 8 -18.24 40.01 56.45
N GLN A 9 -19.39 40.47 56.94
CA GLN A 9 -20.58 40.62 56.10
C GLN A 9 -20.49 41.84 55.18
N LEU A 10 -19.94 42.97 55.65
CA LEU A 10 -19.79 44.19 54.86
C LEU A 10 -18.81 44.02 53.69
N THR A 11 -17.69 43.34 53.95
CA THR A 11 -16.65 43.03 52.94
C THR A 11 -17.01 41.84 52.05
N GLY A 12 -18.17 41.21 52.26
CA GLY A 12 -18.60 40.04 51.49
C GLY A 12 -17.81 38.75 51.77
N LYS A 13 -16.98 38.72 52.82
CA LYS A 13 -16.22 37.53 53.24
C LYS A 13 -17.14 36.37 53.63
N ILE A 14 -18.21 36.66 54.39
CA ILE A 14 -19.29 35.70 54.64
C ILE A 14 -20.25 35.74 53.44
N LYS A 15 -20.16 34.73 52.57
CA LYS A 15 -21.07 34.55 51.43
C LYS A 15 -22.49 34.17 51.92
N SER A 16 -23.48 34.30 51.05
CA SER A 16 -24.83 33.81 51.36
C SER A 16 -24.86 32.27 51.37
N VAL A 17 -25.79 31.69 52.13
CA VAL A 17 -25.90 30.23 52.24
C VAL A 17 -26.18 29.57 50.89
N GLU A 18 -26.98 30.21 50.05
CA GLU A 18 -27.34 29.72 48.71
C GLU A 18 -26.09 29.64 47.82
N LYS A 19 -25.18 30.63 47.91
CA LYS A 19 -23.90 30.60 47.18
C LYS A 19 -22.98 29.49 47.68
N ILE A 20 -22.98 29.20 48.98
CA ILE A 20 -22.18 28.11 49.55
C ILE A 20 -22.72 26.75 49.10
N GLU A 21 -24.03 26.54 49.17
CA GLU A 21 -24.66 25.29 48.74
C GLU A 21 -24.42 25.01 47.26
N VAL A 22 -24.58 26.02 46.38
CA VAL A 22 -24.24 25.90 44.95
C VAL A 22 -22.75 25.59 44.74
N GLN A 23 -21.85 26.21 45.50
CA GLN A 23 -20.41 25.93 45.40
C GLN A 23 -20.07 24.50 45.84
N ARG A 24 -20.62 24.04 46.96
CA ARG A 24 -20.42 22.67 47.47
C ARG A 24 -21.00 21.63 46.50
N GLU A 25 -22.20 21.85 45.96
CA GLU A 25 -22.83 20.94 45.00
C GLU A 25 -22.07 20.90 43.68
N SER A 26 -21.63 22.04 43.15
CA SER A 26 -20.79 22.10 41.95
C SER A 26 -19.48 21.34 42.17
N LEU A 27 -18.81 21.57 43.30
CA LEU A 27 -17.55 20.89 43.61
C LEU A 27 -17.73 19.38 43.75
N TYR A 28 -18.87 18.93 44.30
CA TYR A 28 -19.20 17.51 44.40
C TYR A 28 -19.44 16.88 43.02
N LYS A 29 -20.20 17.54 42.13
CA LYS A 29 -20.37 17.09 40.74
C LYS A 29 -19.05 17.02 39.99
N ASP A 30 -18.18 17.99 40.22
CA ASP A 30 -16.84 18.03 39.62
C ASP A 30 -15.97 16.87 40.13
N TYR A 31 -16.10 16.50 41.41
CA TYR A 31 -15.43 15.33 41.99
C TYR A 31 -15.93 14.01 41.40
N GLU A 32 -17.24 13.85 41.25
CA GLU A 32 -17.82 12.67 40.59
C GLU A 32 -17.36 12.54 39.14
N GLU A 33 -17.38 13.65 38.39
CA GLU A 33 -16.86 13.71 37.04
C GLU A 33 -15.37 13.37 36.98
N PHE A 34 -14.57 13.91 37.90
CA PHE A 34 -13.15 13.61 38.02
C PHE A 34 -12.89 12.11 38.18
N ASN A 35 -13.57 11.44 39.13
CA ASN A 35 -13.41 10.00 39.37
C ASN A 35 -13.84 9.16 38.16
N ARG A 36 -14.92 9.57 37.48
CA ARG A 36 -15.38 8.93 36.24
C ARG A 36 -14.35 9.04 35.12
N VAL A 37 -13.74 10.21 34.95
CA VAL A 37 -12.70 10.43 33.92
C VAL A 37 -11.41 9.69 34.29
N GLU A 38 -11.01 9.70 35.57
CA GLU A 38 -9.81 9.02 36.05
C GLU A 38 -9.80 7.51 35.73
N SER A 39 -10.97 6.88 35.80
CA SER A 39 -11.17 5.46 35.50
C SER A 39 -11.53 5.17 34.03
N SER A 40 -11.66 6.19 33.18
CA SER A 40 -12.14 6.04 31.80
C SER A 40 -11.07 5.51 30.85
N ASP A 41 -11.49 4.68 29.88
CA ASP A 41 -10.63 4.26 28.77
C ASP A 41 -10.30 5.42 27.82
N GLU A 42 -11.17 6.43 27.76
CA GLU A 42 -10.93 7.67 27.02
C GLU A 42 -9.68 8.41 27.54
N LEU A 43 -9.51 8.51 28.85
CA LEU A 43 -8.31 9.12 29.43
C LEU A 43 -7.06 8.30 29.12
N LYS A 44 -7.15 6.96 29.16
CA LYS A 44 -6.03 6.07 28.78
C LYS A 44 -5.62 6.32 27.34
N GLU A 45 -6.58 6.32 26.42
CA GLU A 45 -6.34 6.63 25.01
C GLU A 45 -5.72 8.02 24.83
N PHE A 46 -6.23 9.04 25.54
CA PHE A 46 -5.66 10.38 25.49
C PHE A 46 -4.18 10.40 25.91
N LEU A 47 -3.84 9.70 26.98
CA LEU A 47 -2.46 9.63 27.49
C LEU A 47 -1.53 8.88 26.54
N GLU A 48 -2.00 7.81 25.90
CA GLU A 48 -1.27 7.08 24.87
C GLU A 48 -1.03 7.94 23.63
N LEU A 49 -2.08 8.58 23.10
CA LEU A 49 -1.97 9.50 21.98
C LEU A 49 -1.03 10.66 22.30
N LYS A 50 -1.13 11.24 23.50
CA LYS A 50 -0.21 12.29 23.96
C LYS A 50 1.23 11.80 23.93
N LYS A 51 1.51 10.61 24.47
CA LYS A 51 2.85 10.01 24.49
C LYS A 51 3.39 9.80 23.07
N THR A 52 2.57 9.27 22.16
CA THR A 52 2.96 9.03 20.77
C THR A 52 3.19 10.34 20.02
N VAL A 53 2.22 11.26 20.02
CA VAL A 53 2.28 12.52 19.26
C VAL A 53 3.40 13.44 19.76
N GLN A 54 3.74 13.40 21.06
CA GLN A 54 4.85 14.18 21.62
C GLN A 54 6.21 13.49 21.53
N SER A 55 6.29 12.29 20.93
CA SER A 55 7.55 11.56 20.80
C SER A 55 8.45 12.15 19.71
N VAL A 56 9.77 12.01 19.90
CA VAL A 56 10.77 12.38 18.89
C VAL A 56 10.59 11.56 17.61
N GLU A 57 10.19 10.29 17.74
CA GLU A 57 9.89 9.40 16.63
C GLU A 57 8.76 9.95 15.74
N PHE A 58 7.66 10.38 16.35
CA PHE A 58 6.53 10.98 15.63
C PHE A 58 6.92 12.26 14.90
N GLU A 59 7.68 13.15 15.54
CA GLU A 59 8.18 14.37 14.91
C GLU A 59 9.16 14.09 13.75
N ASN A 60 10.03 13.10 13.90
CA ASN A 60 10.91 12.66 12.82
C ASN A 60 10.11 12.09 11.65
N ARG A 61 9.11 11.25 11.93
CA ARG A 61 8.23 10.67 10.92
C ARG A 61 7.43 11.73 10.16
N LYS A 62 6.90 12.73 10.88
CA LYS A 62 6.21 13.89 10.32
C LYS A 62 7.12 14.69 9.38
N LYS A 63 8.37 14.95 9.77
CA LYS A 63 9.36 15.61 8.91
C LYS A 63 9.70 14.78 7.68
N GLU A 64 9.92 13.48 7.86
CA GLU A 64 10.22 12.55 6.77
C GLU A 64 9.11 12.58 5.72
N ILE A 65 7.86 12.35 6.12
CA ILE A 65 6.71 12.39 5.21
C ILE A 65 6.64 13.75 4.51
N LYS A 66 6.76 14.87 5.24
CA LYS A 66 6.71 16.22 4.66
C LYS A 66 7.88 16.58 3.74
N GLN A 67 9.01 15.86 3.81
CA GLN A 67 10.16 16.08 2.94
C GLN A 67 10.15 15.22 1.68
N LEU A 68 9.42 14.10 1.68
CA LEU A 68 9.26 13.26 0.48
C LEU A 68 8.73 14.07 -0.69
N ARG A 69 9.34 13.89 -1.85
CA ARG A 69 8.97 14.61 -3.08
C ARG A 69 9.40 13.78 -4.28
N PHE A 70 8.61 13.83 -5.35
CA PHE A 70 9.00 13.17 -6.59
C PHE A 70 10.26 13.80 -7.20
N LYS A 71 10.39 15.13 -7.13
CA LYS A 71 11.57 15.83 -7.65
C LYS A 71 12.83 15.54 -6.82
N GLY A 72 13.86 14.99 -7.46
CA GLY A 72 15.10 14.52 -6.85
C GLY A 72 14.99 13.12 -6.23
N SER A 73 13.88 12.40 -6.45
CA SER A 73 13.71 11.03 -5.98
C SER A 73 14.41 10.01 -6.89
N ARG A 74 14.56 8.78 -6.38
CA ARG A 74 15.01 7.63 -7.17
C ARG A 74 14.03 7.33 -8.30
N GLU A 75 12.74 7.48 -8.03
CA GLU A 75 11.65 7.25 -8.97
C GLU A 75 11.72 8.22 -10.15
N GLU A 76 11.98 9.51 -9.91
CA GLU A 76 12.22 10.47 -10.99
C GLU A 76 13.47 10.11 -11.79
N ALA A 77 14.56 9.69 -11.15
CA ALA A 77 15.78 9.27 -11.83
C ALA A 77 15.54 8.08 -12.78
N LEU A 78 14.81 7.05 -12.31
CA LEU A 78 14.43 5.88 -13.12
C LEU A 78 13.54 6.28 -14.31
N LEU A 79 12.57 7.18 -14.09
CA LEU A 79 11.70 7.67 -15.16
C LEU A 79 12.47 8.50 -16.20
N ASN A 80 13.44 9.31 -15.76
CA ASN A 80 14.30 10.08 -16.65
C ASN A 80 15.27 9.18 -17.43
N GLU A 81 15.83 8.15 -16.79
CA GLU A 81 16.63 7.12 -17.45
C GLU A 81 15.80 6.41 -18.54
N PHE A 82 14.58 6.01 -18.21
CA PHE A 82 13.67 5.39 -19.18
C PHE A 82 13.35 6.31 -20.35
N LYS A 83 13.00 7.58 -20.10
CA LYS A 83 12.77 8.59 -21.15
C LYS A 83 13.98 8.75 -22.06
N ARG A 84 15.19 8.78 -21.48
CA ARG A 84 16.45 8.87 -22.23
C ARG A 84 16.65 7.65 -23.14
N LEU A 85 16.51 6.43 -22.61
CA LEU A 85 16.62 5.20 -23.42
C LEU A 85 15.54 5.14 -24.51
N LYS A 86 14.28 5.48 -24.18
CA LYS A 86 13.18 5.58 -25.15
C LYS A 86 13.49 6.57 -26.28
N SER A 87 14.24 7.63 -25.98
CA SER A 87 14.65 8.63 -26.96
C SER A 87 15.82 8.21 -27.85
N SER A 88 16.59 7.17 -27.46
CA SER A 88 17.78 6.67 -28.16
C SER A 88 17.48 6.32 -29.62
N ALA A 89 18.31 6.83 -30.53
CA ALA A 89 18.18 6.56 -31.96
C ALA A 89 18.34 5.07 -32.28
N ALA A 90 19.21 4.35 -31.56
CA ALA A 90 19.45 2.93 -31.77
C ALA A 90 18.23 2.08 -31.40
N LEU A 91 17.65 2.32 -30.22
CA LEU A 91 16.42 1.64 -29.76
C LEU A 91 15.21 1.98 -30.64
N LYS A 92 15.04 3.25 -31.03
CA LYS A 92 13.98 3.65 -31.98
C LYS A 92 14.07 2.90 -33.31
N LYS A 93 15.27 2.80 -33.88
CA LYS A 93 15.52 2.03 -35.11
C LYS A 93 15.26 0.55 -34.92
N TYR A 94 15.66 -0.02 -33.78
CA TYR A 94 15.41 -1.41 -33.41
C TYR A 94 13.90 -1.69 -33.37
N PHE A 95 13.12 -0.95 -32.57
CA PHE A 95 11.68 -1.14 -32.46
C PHE A 95 10.94 -0.87 -33.78
N LYS A 96 11.42 0.08 -34.60
CA LYS A 96 10.89 0.30 -35.95
C LYS A 96 11.06 -0.92 -36.86
N LEU A 97 12.17 -1.66 -36.73
CA LEU A 97 12.44 -2.83 -37.57
C LEU A 97 11.87 -4.14 -37.00
N LYS A 98 11.88 -4.32 -35.68
CA LYS A 98 11.49 -5.55 -34.96
C LYS A 98 10.19 -6.15 -35.48
N ASP A 99 9.17 -5.31 -35.65
CA ASP A 99 7.83 -5.74 -36.09
C ASP A 99 7.54 -5.41 -37.56
N SER A 100 8.56 -4.98 -38.32
CA SER A 100 8.39 -4.57 -39.71
C SER A 100 8.16 -5.75 -40.66
N GLN A 101 7.33 -5.52 -41.69
CA GLN A 101 7.13 -6.49 -42.78
C GLN A 101 8.42 -6.78 -43.55
N GLN A 102 9.36 -5.83 -43.59
CA GLN A 102 10.65 -6.00 -44.26
C GLN A 102 11.52 -7.06 -43.55
N LEU A 103 11.57 -7.03 -42.21
CA LEU A 103 12.31 -8.04 -41.45
C LEU A 103 11.68 -9.42 -41.56
N LYS A 104 10.33 -9.51 -41.53
CA LYS A 104 9.60 -10.76 -41.77
C LYS A 104 9.90 -11.34 -43.15
N ARG A 105 9.82 -10.51 -44.21
CA ARG A 105 10.18 -10.90 -45.58
C ARG A 105 11.63 -11.36 -45.68
N PHE A 106 12.57 -10.64 -45.05
CA PHE A 106 13.98 -11.01 -45.05
C PHE A 106 14.24 -12.37 -44.40
N ASN A 107 13.65 -12.62 -43.22
CA ASN A 107 13.79 -13.89 -42.52
C ASN A 107 13.17 -15.04 -43.31
N ALA A 108 12.00 -14.85 -43.93
CA ALA A 108 11.38 -15.86 -44.79
C ALA A 108 12.22 -16.19 -46.04
N LEU A 109 12.86 -15.18 -46.63
CA LEU A 109 13.69 -15.37 -47.81
C LEU A 109 15.03 -16.04 -47.48
N LYS A 110 15.60 -15.79 -46.31
CA LYS A 110 16.95 -16.25 -45.89
C LYS A 110 17.19 -17.74 -46.16
N ASP A 111 16.18 -18.56 -45.92
CA ASP A 111 16.21 -20.02 -46.02
C ASP A 111 15.40 -20.56 -47.22
N SER A 112 14.91 -19.67 -48.10
CA SER A 112 14.16 -20.06 -49.29
C SER A 112 15.01 -20.84 -50.29
N GLU A 113 14.40 -21.83 -50.94
CA GLU A 113 15.03 -22.59 -52.02
C GLU A 113 15.52 -21.66 -53.15
N LYS A 114 14.78 -20.59 -53.43
CA LYS A 114 15.16 -19.56 -54.40
C LYS A 114 16.53 -18.95 -54.09
N LEU A 115 16.82 -18.60 -52.83
CA LEU A 115 18.13 -18.06 -52.44
C LEU A 115 19.22 -19.12 -52.41
N LYS A 116 18.90 -20.35 -52.03
CA LYS A 116 19.87 -21.47 -52.08
C LYS A 116 20.32 -21.71 -53.52
N GLU A 117 19.37 -21.81 -54.44
CA GLU A 117 19.61 -21.95 -55.88
C GLU A 117 20.46 -20.77 -56.41
N TYR A 118 20.09 -19.53 -56.06
CA TYR A 118 20.89 -18.36 -56.45
C TYR A 118 22.33 -18.43 -55.94
N ARG A 119 22.57 -18.82 -54.67
CA ARG A 119 23.92 -18.92 -54.10
C ARG A 119 24.75 -19.99 -54.80
N GLN A 120 24.18 -21.17 -55.04
CA GLN A 120 24.84 -22.27 -55.76
C GLN A 120 25.21 -21.85 -57.19
N LEU A 121 24.28 -21.25 -57.92
CA LEU A 121 24.53 -20.78 -59.28
C LEU A 121 25.52 -19.61 -59.32
N LYS A 122 25.46 -18.71 -58.34
CA LYS A 122 26.45 -17.63 -58.18
C LYS A 122 27.85 -18.21 -57.99
N GLU A 123 27.98 -19.19 -57.11
CA GLU A 123 29.25 -19.88 -56.88
C GLU A 123 29.76 -20.56 -58.16
N PHE A 124 28.92 -21.33 -58.86
CA PHE A 124 29.27 -21.95 -60.15
C PHE A 124 29.76 -20.96 -61.22
N VAL A 125 29.19 -19.75 -61.24
CA VAL A 125 29.58 -18.70 -62.18
C VAL A 125 30.86 -17.98 -61.73
N GLU A 126 31.00 -17.68 -60.44
CA GLU A 126 32.12 -16.90 -59.90
C GLU A 126 33.38 -17.73 -59.61
N ASN A 127 33.25 -19.03 -59.32
CA ASN A 127 34.38 -19.92 -59.01
C ASN A 127 35.17 -20.39 -60.26
N GLY A 128 34.81 -19.89 -61.44
CA GLY A 128 35.49 -20.19 -62.71
C GLY A 128 35.01 -21.46 -63.43
N THR A 129 34.14 -22.28 -62.82
CA THR A 129 33.64 -23.53 -63.42
C THR A 129 32.86 -23.26 -64.70
N PHE A 130 31.93 -22.29 -64.69
CA PHE A 130 31.21 -21.87 -65.88
C PHE A 130 32.14 -21.39 -67.01
N SER A 131 33.18 -20.61 -66.67
CA SER A 131 34.14 -20.10 -67.65
C SER A 131 34.91 -21.25 -68.31
N ARG A 132 35.37 -22.22 -67.50
CA ARG A 132 36.06 -23.41 -67.98
C ARG A 132 35.18 -24.23 -68.93
N GLU A 133 33.96 -24.56 -68.52
CA GLU A 133 33.03 -25.34 -69.36
C GLU A 133 32.68 -24.62 -70.66
N LYS A 134 32.53 -23.28 -70.61
CA LYS A 134 32.32 -22.46 -71.80
C LYS A 134 33.51 -22.53 -72.76
N GLU A 135 34.72 -22.38 -72.24
CA GLU A 135 35.93 -22.46 -73.05
C GLU A 135 36.14 -23.85 -73.65
N GLU A 136 35.98 -24.91 -72.86
CA GLU A 136 36.08 -26.30 -73.34
C GLU A 136 35.11 -26.56 -74.50
N MET A 137 33.86 -26.09 -74.36
CA MET A 137 32.87 -26.19 -75.43
C MET A 137 33.23 -25.36 -76.66
N HIS A 138 33.83 -24.18 -76.50
CA HIS A 138 34.30 -23.36 -77.63
C HIS A 138 35.54 -23.95 -78.32
N ARG A 139 36.39 -24.72 -77.62
CA ARG A 139 37.56 -25.41 -78.20
C ARG A 139 37.16 -26.54 -79.15
N LEU A 140 35.97 -27.11 -79.00
CA LEU A 140 35.42 -28.15 -79.89
C LEU A 140 34.95 -27.56 -81.23
N VAL A 141 35.89 -27.27 -82.13
CA VAL A 141 35.62 -26.71 -83.47
C VAL A 141 35.85 -27.72 -84.58
N TYR A 142 35.06 -27.63 -85.65
CA TYR A 142 35.26 -28.47 -86.82
C TYR A 142 36.58 -28.16 -87.54
N ARG A 143 37.02 -26.90 -87.55
CA ARG A 143 38.27 -26.49 -88.19
C ARG A 143 39.48 -26.98 -87.38
N GLY A 144 40.31 -27.82 -87.98
CA GLY A 144 41.45 -28.48 -87.31
C GLY A 144 41.08 -29.78 -86.59
N SER A 145 39.82 -30.22 -86.66
CA SER A 145 39.38 -31.49 -86.09
C SER A 145 39.80 -32.70 -86.92
N GLU A 146 39.84 -33.87 -86.29
CA GLU A 146 40.07 -35.15 -86.95
C GLU A 146 39.00 -35.43 -88.01
N GLU A 147 37.75 -35.06 -87.74
CA GLU A 147 36.62 -35.21 -88.64
C GLU A 147 36.79 -34.37 -89.91
N GLN A 148 37.32 -33.14 -89.81
CA GLN A 148 37.67 -32.34 -90.99
C GLN A 148 38.83 -32.97 -91.77
N PHE A 149 39.84 -33.51 -91.07
CA PHE A 149 40.97 -34.17 -91.72
C PHE A 149 40.49 -35.39 -92.54
N LYS A 150 39.67 -36.26 -91.94
CA LYS A 150 39.04 -37.41 -92.57
C LYS A 150 38.19 -37.02 -93.78
N GLU A 151 37.34 -36.00 -93.67
CA GLU A 151 36.57 -35.47 -94.82
C GLU A 151 37.48 -34.94 -95.94
N ARG A 152 38.59 -34.27 -95.61
CA ARG A 152 39.52 -33.72 -96.59
C ARG A 152 40.28 -34.84 -97.30
N GLU A 153 40.77 -35.82 -96.56
CA GLU A 153 41.43 -37.03 -97.05
C GLU A 153 40.50 -37.81 -97.99
N PHE A 154 39.26 -38.06 -97.57
CA PHE A 154 38.25 -38.72 -98.39
C PHE A 154 37.98 -37.96 -99.69
N ARG A 155 37.79 -36.63 -99.63
CA ARG A 155 37.60 -35.80 -100.82
C ARG A 155 38.82 -35.82 -101.76
N LYS A 156 40.04 -35.90 -101.22
CA LYS A 156 41.27 -36.02 -102.02
C LYS A 156 41.34 -37.38 -102.71
N LEU A 157 41.14 -38.48 -101.97
CA LEU A 157 41.15 -39.83 -102.52
C LEU A 157 40.04 -40.05 -103.54
N LYS A 158 38.84 -39.49 -103.33
CA LYS A 158 37.73 -39.50 -104.31
C LYS A 158 38.13 -38.90 -105.67
N LYS A 159 39.02 -37.91 -105.66
CA LYS A 159 39.53 -37.24 -106.88
C LYS A 159 40.77 -37.93 -107.45
N HIS A 160 41.33 -38.94 -106.78
CA HIS A 160 42.53 -39.62 -107.23
C HIS A 160 42.25 -40.32 -108.59
N PRO A 161 43.06 -40.07 -109.64
CA PRO A 161 42.82 -40.63 -110.97
C PRO A 161 42.69 -42.15 -110.97
N GLY A 162 43.50 -42.84 -110.15
CA GLY A 162 43.43 -44.29 -109.99
C GLY A 162 42.12 -44.78 -109.40
N ILE A 163 41.58 -44.12 -108.35
CA ILE A 163 40.30 -44.51 -107.73
C ILE A 163 39.14 -44.24 -108.69
N LYS A 164 39.18 -43.11 -109.41
CA LYS A 164 38.18 -42.79 -110.42
C LYS A 164 38.15 -43.82 -111.55
N ILE A 165 39.33 -44.16 -112.09
CA ILE A 165 39.46 -45.19 -113.14
C ILE A 165 39.14 -46.58 -112.59
N TYR A 166 39.46 -46.86 -111.33
CA TYR A 166 39.07 -48.11 -110.67
C TYR A 166 37.56 -48.28 -110.72
N TYR A 167 36.77 -47.35 -110.15
CA TYR A 167 35.32 -47.47 -110.20
C TYR A 167 34.70 -47.28 -111.60
N GLU A 168 35.42 -46.66 -112.55
CA GLU A 168 35.00 -46.57 -113.97
C GLU A 168 35.14 -47.92 -114.70
N LEU A 169 36.18 -48.70 -114.39
CA LEU A 169 36.49 -49.97 -115.06
C LEU A 169 36.06 -51.20 -114.25
N TYR A 170 35.99 -51.10 -112.92
CA TYR A 170 35.52 -52.15 -112.00
C TYR A 170 34.09 -52.52 -112.40
N HIS A 171 33.89 -53.77 -112.80
CA HIS A 171 32.66 -54.29 -113.41
C HIS A 171 32.28 -53.76 -114.80
N SER A 172 33.14 -53.00 -115.47
CA SER A 172 32.88 -52.55 -116.85
C SER A 172 32.94 -53.71 -117.85
N GLU A 173 32.08 -53.65 -118.86
CA GLU A 173 31.99 -54.70 -119.89
C GLU A 173 33.26 -54.78 -120.74
N THR A 174 33.96 -53.65 -120.91
CA THR A 174 35.23 -53.56 -121.63
C THR A 174 36.34 -54.34 -120.92
N LEU A 175 36.38 -54.29 -119.58
CA LEU A 175 37.35 -55.03 -118.78
C LEU A 175 37.05 -56.54 -118.83
N LYS A 176 35.78 -56.94 -118.70
CA LYS A 176 35.36 -58.34 -118.80
C LYS A 176 35.74 -58.97 -120.14
N ARG A 177 35.36 -58.32 -121.26
CA ARG A 177 35.71 -58.81 -122.61
C ARG A 177 37.22 -58.91 -122.83
N HIS A 178 37.97 -57.99 -122.25
CA HIS A 178 39.43 -58.06 -122.30
C HIS A 178 39.98 -59.26 -121.52
N GLU A 179 39.48 -59.53 -120.32
CA GLU A 179 39.82 -60.74 -119.55
C GLU A 179 39.38 -62.03 -120.26
N GLU A 180 38.27 -62.03 -120.99
CA GLU A 180 37.86 -63.18 -121.80
C GLU A 180 38.83 -63.43 -122.96
N ILE A 181 39.17 -62.38 -123.72
CA ILE A 181 40.08 -62.49 -124.87
C ILE A 181 41.52 -62.84 -124.43
N SER A 182 41.96 -62.41 -123.23
CA SER A 182 43.30 -62.75 -122.71
C SER A 182 43.54 -64.26 -122.58
N HIS A 183 42.46 -65.04 -122.48
CA HIS A 183 42.50 -66.50 -122.36
C HIS A 183 42.11 -67.24 -123.64
N SER A 184 41.89 -66.53 -124.75
CA SER A 184 41.48 -67.15 -126.02
C SER A 184 42.65 -67.84 -126.74
N GLU A 185 42.39 -69.02 -127.31
CA GLU A 185 43.36 -69.74 -128.17
C GLU A 185 43.78 -68.91 -129.38
N LYS A 186 42.90 -68.02 -129.84
CA LYS A 186 43.16 -67.06 -130.93
C LYS A 186 44.28 -66.08 -130.57
N LEU A 187 44.29 -65.53 -129.35
CA LEU A 187 45.35 -64.66 -128.86
C LEU A 187 46.66 -65.44 -128.66
N LYS A 188 46.56 -66.66 -128.14
CA LYS A 188 47.70 -67.55 -127.91
C LYS A 188 48.43 -67.86 -129.22
N LYS A 189 47.70 -68.26 -130.25
CA LYS A 189 48.20 -68.48 -131.61
C LYS A 189 48.81 -67.21 -132.22
N TYR A 190 48.21 -66.03 -131.97
CA TYR A 190 48.79 -64.74 -132.38
C TYR A 190 50.14 -64.45 -131.70
N LEU A 191 50.28 -64.74 -130.41
CA LEU A 191 51.52 -64.54 -129.66
C LEU A 191 52.62 -65.54 -130.08
N GLU A 192 52.26 -66.80 -130.35
CA GLU A 192 53.19 -67.81 -130.89
C GLU A 192 53.72 -67.41 -132.27
N LEU A 193 52.83 -67.06 -133.20
CA LEU A 193 53.20 -66.67 -134.56
C LEU A 193 54.00 -65.36 -134.62
N LYS A 194 53.83 -64.46 -133.64
CA LYS A 194 54.60 -63.20 -133.55
C LYS A 194 56.11 -63.43 -133.40
N ASN A 195 56.53 -64.58 -132.88
CA ASN A 195 57.90 -64.83 -132.44
C ASN A 195 58.74 -65.77 -133.35
N LEU A 196 58.27 -66.13 -134.56
CA LEU A 196 58.97 -67.10 -135.46
C LEU A 196 59.94 -66.45 -136.50
N PRO A 197 61.09 -67.09 -136.87
CA PRO A 197 62.07 -66.55 -137.84
C PRO A 197 61.66 -66.66 -139.33
N ALA A 198 62.09 -65.68 -140.14
CA ALA A 198 61.38 -65.18 -141.33
C ALA A 198 61.45 -65.95 -142.68
N LYS A 199 61.75 -67.25 -142.74
CA LYS A 199 61.91 -67.96 -144.03
C LYS A 199 60.65 -68.66 -144.58
N ASP A 200 59.57 -68.74 -143.80
CA ASP A 200 58.34 -69.47 -144.19
C ASP A 200 57.21 -68.52 -144.61
N LYS A 201 56.81 -68.57 -145.90
CA LYS A 201 55.88 -67.61 -146.51
C LYS A 201 54.42 -67.83 -146.10
N GLU A 202 53.98 -69.06 -145.80
CA GLU A 202 52.58 -69.35 -145.46
C GLU A 202 52.21 -68.84 -144.05
N LYS A 203 53.03 -69.13 -143.04
CA LYS A 203 52.81 -68.68 -141.65
C LYS A 203 52.84 -67.15 -141.49
N LYS A 204 53.58 -66.46 -142.36
CA LYS A 204 53.60 -64.98 -142.40
C LYS A 204 52.27 -64.41 -142.88
N HIS A 205 51.55 -65.11 -143.74
CA HIS A 205 50.22 -64.70 -144.19
C HIS A 205 49.19 -64.86 -143.06
N GLU A 206 49.24 -65.97 -142.32
CA GLU A 206 48.35 -66.22 -141.17
C GLU A 206 48.58 -65.21 -140.02
N PHE A 207 49.84 -64.92 -139.67
CA PHE A 207 50.15 -63.86 -138.69
C PHE A 207 49.64 -62.48 -139.15
N LYS A 208 49.78 -62.15 -140.45
CA LYS A 208 49.23 -60.90 -141.00
C LYS A 208 47.70 -60.85 -140.91
N ALA A 209 47.01 -61.98 -141.09
CA ALA A 209 45.56 -62.07 -140.94
C ALA A 209 45.15 -61.88 -139.47
N LEU A 210 45.76 -62.60 -138.53
CA LEU A 210 45.50 -62.45 -137.09
C LEU A 210 45.91 -61.06 -136.56
N ARG A 211 46.95 -60.44 -137.10
CA ARG A 211 47.34 -59.05 -136.78
C ARG A 211 46.30 -58.03 -137.24
N LYS A 212 45.51 -58.35 -138.26
CA LYS A 212 44.40 -57.53 -138.74
C LYS A 212 43.06 -57.88 -138.06
N ASP A 213 43.02 -58.90 -137.20
CA ASP A 213 41.82 -59.30 -136.48
C ASP A 213 41.35 -58.19 -135.52
N TYR A 214 40.05 -57.89 -135.58
CA TYR A 214 39.47 -56.76 -134.86
C TYR A 214 39.50 -56.96 -133.33
N GLU A 215 39.22 -58.17 -132.84
CA GLU A 215 39.20 -58.48 -131.41
C GLU A 215 40.60 -58.42 -130.81
N LEU A 216 41.58 -59.03 -131.47
CA LEU A 216 42.97 -59.00 -131.01
C LEU A 216 43.56 -57.58 -131.05
N LYS A 217 43.18 -56.78 -132.04
CA LYS A 217 43.62 -55.38 -132.15
C LYS A 217 43.04 -54.52 -131.02
N ASN A 218 41.76 -54.72 -130.67
CA ASN A 218 41.13 -54.02 -129.55
C ASN A 218 41.63 -54.50 -128.19
N TYR A 219 41.82 -55.81 -128.02
CA TYR A 219 42.47 -56.39 -126.85
C TYR A 219 43.85 -55.77 -126.65
N MET A 220 44.73 -55.80 -127.66
CA MET A 220 46.05 -55.19 -127.56
C MET A 220 45.99 -53.68 -127.30
N LYS A 221 45.03 -52.96 -127.87
CA LYS A 221 44.84 -51.52 -127.61
C LYS A 221 44.45 -51.25 -126.14
N PHE A 222 43.61 -52.10 -125.55
CA PHE A 222 43.17 -51.96 -124.17
C PHE A 222 44.21 -52.52 -123.17
N GLU A 223 44.89 -53.61 -123.51
CA GLU A 223 46.01 -54.21 -122.75
C GLU A 223 47.14 -53.19 -122.55
N HIS A 224 47.48 -52.44 -123.60
CA HIS A 224 48.47 -51.36 -123.54
C HIS A 224 47.85 -50.01 -123.11
N SER A 225 46.57 -49.96 -122.74
CA SER A 225 45.94 -48.70 -122.35
C SER A 225 46.42 -48.26 -120.98
N LYS A 226 46.68 -46.94 -120.86
CA LYS A 226 46.99 -46.32 -119.57
C LYS A 226 45.87 -46.53 -118.55
N LYS A 227 44.61 -46.64 -119.00
CA LYS A 227 43.45 -46.88 -118.12
C LYS A 227 43.49 -48.26 -117.46
N LEU A 228 43.73 -49.32 -118.23
CA LEU A 228 43.81 -50.67 -117.68
C LEU A 228 45.02 -50.83 -116.75
N LYS A 229 46.18 -50.26 -117.14
CA LYS A 229 47.37 -50.22 -116.28
C LYS A 229 47.06 -49.58 -114.93
N LEU A 230 46.41 -48.40 -114.93
CA LEU A 230 46.06 -47.69 -113.70
C LEU A 230 44.98 -48.43 -112.87
N TYR A 231 44.04 -49.12 -113.53
CA TYR A 231 43.08 -50.00 -112.86
C TYR A 231 43.78 -51.13 -112.11
N ARG A 232 44.69 -51.86 -112.77
CA ARG A 232 45.47 -52.96 -112.16
C ARG A 232 46.37 -52.46 -111.01
N GLU A 233 47.00 -51.30 -111.17
CA GLU A 233 47.80 -50.67 -110.10
C GLU A 233 46.95 -50.22 -108.91
N THR A 234 45.68 -49.85 -109.15
CA THR A 234 44.77 -49.40 -108.08
C THR A 234 44.04 -50.57 -107.42
N ALA A 235 43.77 -51.65 -108.16
CA ALA A 235 43.19 -52.89 -107.67
C ALA A 235 44.15 -53.56 -106.68
N GLY A 236 43.85 -53.45 -105.38
CA GLY A 236 44.74 -53.88 -104.29
C GLY A 236 45.63 -52.77 -103.71
N SER A 237 45.49 -51.52 -104.14
CA SER A 237 46.26 -50.39 -103.59
C SER A 237 45.80 -49.98 -102.19
N TYR A 238 46.74 -49.48 -101.37
CA TYR A 238 46.44 -48.86 -100.08
C TYR A 238 45.43 -47.72 -100.20
N ASN A 239 45.53 -46.90 -101.26
CA ASN A 239 44.65 -45.76 -101.49
C ASN A 239 43.18 -46.18 -101.66
N LEU A 240 42.91 -47.28 -102.37
CA LEU A 240 41.56 -47.82 -102.53
C LEU A 240 41.00 -48.33 -101.19
N LYS A 241 41.80 -49.12 -100.45
CA LYS A 241 41.41 -49.60 -99.12
C LYS A 241 41.10 -48.44 -98.16
N LYS A 242 41.97 -47.43 -98.13
CA LYS A 242 41.78 -46.24 -97.28
C LYS A 242 40.56 -45.41 -97.69
N PHE A 243 40.26 -45.34 -98.98
CA PHE A 243 39.05 -44.67 -99.47
C PHE A 243 37.77 -45.37 -99.03
N GLU A 244 37.71 -46.70 -99.11
CA GLU A 244 36.57 -47.51 -98.64
C GLU A 244 36.37 -47.39 -97.12
N GLU A 245 37.47 -47.45 -96.34
CA GLU A 245 37.44 -47.22 -94.88
C GLU A 245 36.87 -45.83 -94.53
N LEU A 246 37.42 -44.77 -95.14
CA LEU A 246 36.95 -43.40 -94.91
C LEU A 246 35.52 -43.19 -95.40
N LYS A 247 35.11 -43.84 -96.49
CA LYS A 247 33.74 -43.79 -97.00
C LYS A 247 32.77 -44.32 -95.94
N ASN A 248 33.03 -45.51 -95.42
CA ASN A 248 32.18 -46.15 -94.41
C ASN A 248 32.16 -45.35 -93.10
N GLU A 249 33.29 -44.76 -92.71
CA GLU A 249 33.37 -43.95 -91.49
C GLU A 249 32.66 -42.60 -91.63
N ILE A 250 32.77 -41.91 -92.77
CA ILE A 250 32.16 -40.59 -92.99
C ILE A 250 30.66 -40.70 -93.33
N GLU A 251 30.24 -41.79 -93.96
CA GLU A 251 28.84 -42.02 -94.29
C GLU A 251 28.01 -42.52 -93.10
N ASN A 252 28.66 -42.92 -92.00
CA ASN A 252 27.95 -43.36 -90.80
C ASN A 252 27.27 -42.19 -90.03
N GLU A 253 26.19 -42.53 -89.34
CA GLU A 253 25.40 -41.57 -88.54
C GLU A 253 26.21 -40.90 -87.40
N PRO A 254 27.01 -41.62 -86.60
CA PRO A 254 27.81 -41.01 -85.53
C PRO A 254 28.73 -39.89 -86.01
N PHE A 255 29.41 -40.08 -87.14
CA PHE A 255 30.32 -39.10 -87.74
C PHE A 255 29.56 -37.87 -88.22
N ARG A 256 28.44 -38.07 -88.92
CA ARG A 256 27.58 -36.96 -89.39
C ARG A 256 27.04 -36.12 -88.22
N LYS A 257 26.59 -36.76 -87.14
CA LYS A 257 26.14 -36.09 -85.91
C LYS A 257 27.28 -35.32 -85.24
N ARG A 258 28.47 -35.92 -85.17
CA ARG A 258 29.66 -35.28 -84.60
C ARG A 258 30.09 -34.05 -85.40
N VAL A 259 30.11 -34.15 -86.73
CA VAL A 259 30.38 -33.00 -87.62
C VAL A 259 29.33 -31.91 -87.47
N GLY A 260 28.04 -32.28 -87.38
CA GLY A 260 26.95 -31.36 -87.11
C GLY A 260 27.13 -30.61 -85.79
N PHE A 261 27.50 -31.31 -84.72
CA PHE A 261 27.82 -30.73 -83.42
C PHE A 261 29.02 -29.77 -83.47
N LEU A 262 30.13 -30.16 -84.12
CA LEU A 262 31.35 -29.34 -84.21
C LEU A 262 31.14 -28.07 -85.04
N LYS A 263 30.25 -28.11 -86.03
CA LYS A 263 29.85 -26.96 -86.87
C LYS A 263 28.82 -26.05 -86.21
N ASP A 264 28.12 -26.53 -85.18
CA ASP A 264 27.14 -25.73 -84.45
C ASP A 264 27.83 -24.62 -83.66
N LYS A 265 27.59 -23.37 -84.08
CA LYS A 265 28.10 -22.16 -83.41
C LYS A 265 27.39 -21.89 -82.09
N LYS A 266 26.18 -22.45 -81.90
CA LYS A 266 25.32 -22.30 -80.73
C LYS A 266 25.37 -23.52 -79.80
N LYS A 267 26.33 -24.42 -79.98
CA LYS A 267 26.44 -25.65 -79.17
C LYS A 267 26.56 -25.39 -77.67
N PHE A 268 27.23 -24.30 -77.27
CA PHE A 268 27.32 -23.92 -75.86
C PHE A 268 25.96 -23.47 -75.31
N GLU A 269 25.14 -22.78 -76.10
CA GLU A 269 23.81 -22.32 -75.69
C GLU A 269 22.83 -23.47 -75.39
N LYS A 270 23.19 -24.69 -75.81
CA LYS A 270 22.41 -25.91 -75.59
C LYS A 270 22.85 -26.70 -74.34
N THR A 271 23.93 -26.30 -73.66
CA THR A 271 24.44 -27.02 -72.49
C THR A 271 23.68 -26.67 -71.22
N GLU A 272 23.79 -27.55 -70.22
CA GLU A 272 23.26 -27.28 -68.88
C GLU A 272 23.96 -26.09 -68.23
N ALA A 273 25.26 -25.91 -68.48
CA ALA A 273 26.03 -24.76 -68.00
C ALA A 273 25.47 -23.42 -68.47
N PHE A 274 25.04 -23.32 -69.74
CA PHE A 274 24.43 -22.10 -70.25
C PHE A 274 23.04 -21.88 -69.64
N ARG A 275 22.24 -22.93 -69.48
CA ARG A 275 20.93 -22.85 -68.80
C ARG A 275 21.09 -22.41 -67.34
N ALA A 276 22.07 -22.95 -66.62
CA ALA A 276 22.43 -22.56 -65.26
C ALA A 276 22.83 -21.07 -65.18
N TRP A 277 23.62 -20.57 -66.14
CA TRP A 277 23.96 -19.15 -66.23
C TRP A 277 22.76 -18.25 -66.56
N GLN A 278 21.86 -18.68 -67.45
CA GLN A 278 20.63 -17.94 -67.72
C GLN A 278 19.73 -17.87 -66.48
N LYS A 279 19.59 -19.00 -65.77
CA LYS A 279 18.86 -19.05 -64.50
C LYS A 279 19.50 -18.17 -63.43
N PHE A 280 20.84 -18.15 -63.33
CA PHE A 280 21.57 -17.22 -62.47
C PHE A 280 21.24 -15.77 -62.82
N LYS A 281 21.27 -15.40 -64.10
CA LYS A 281 20.93 -14.03 -64.55
C LYS A 281 19.48 -13.68 -64.21
N GLN A 282 18.55 -14.59 -64.42
CA GLN A 282 17.15 -14.42 -64.04
C GLN A 282 16.99 -14.20 -62.53
N LEU A 283 17.57 -15.08 -61.70
CA LEU A 283 17.52 -14.97 -60.24
C LEU A 283 18.26 -13.72 -59.73
N SER A 284 19.36 -13.30 -60.36
CA SER A 284 20.05 -12.05 -60.03
C SER A 284 19.18 -10.81 -60.32
N ALA A 285 18.24 -10.93 -61.26
CA ALA A 285 17.30 -9.88 -61.61
C ALA A 285 16.00 -9.93 -60.77
N ASP A 286 15.72 -11.04 -60.08
CA ASP A 286 14.53 -11.24 -59.25
C ASP A 286 14.49 -10.27 -58.06
N ASP A 287 13.30 -9.73 -57.79
CA ASP A 287 13.11 -8.69 -56.79
C ASP A 287 13.35 -9.18 -55.37
N ASP A 288 13.07 -10.44 -55.05
CA ASP A 288 13.34 -11.01 -53.72
C ASP A 288 14.85 -11.15 -53.49
N VAL A 289 15.58 -11.61 -54.50
CA VAL A 289 17.04 -11.76 -54.42
C VAL A 289 17.71 -10.39 -54.28
N LYS A 290 17.30 -9.42 -55.10
CA LYS A 290 17.79 -8.03 -54.99
C LYS A 290 17.47 -7.41 -53.64
N PHE A 291 16.22 -7.56 -53.18
CA PHE A 291 15.79 -7.08 -51.87
C PHE A 291 16.65 -7.70 -50.77
N PHE A 292 16.81 -9.03 -50.77
CA PHE A 292 17.59 -9.75 -49.76
C PHE A 292 19.03 -9.25 -49.71
N LEU A 293 19.72 -9.19 -50.85
CA LEU A 293 21.12 -8.75 -50.93
C LEU A 293 21.31 -7.30 -50.46
N LYS A 294 20.36 -6.41 -50.79
CA LYS A 294 20.39 -5.01 -50.36
C LYS A 294 20.07 -4.87 -48.87
N PHE A 295 19.04 -5.55 -48.39
CA PHE A 295 18.56 -5.49 -47.01
C PHE A 295 19.54 -6.13 -46.03
N GLN A 296 20.20 -7.22 -46.42
CA GLN A 296 21.28 -7.87 -45.67
C GLN A 296 22.41 -6.89 -45.31
N LYS A 297 22.72 -5.97 -46.23
CA LYS A 297 23.76 -4.94 -46.07
C LYS A 297 23.22 -3.64 -45.46
N SER A 298 21.93 -3.57 -45.14
CA SER A 298 21.33 -2.33 -44.67
C SER A 298 21.84 -1.95 -43.27
N PRO A 299 22.16 -0.66 -43.01
CA PRO A 299 22.50 -0.19 -41.68
C PRO A 299 21.39 -0.44 -40.65
N LEU A 300 20.14 -0.51 -41.11
CA LEU A 300 18.98 -0.77 -40.26
C LEU A 300 18.98 -2.20 -39.70
N LEU A 301 19.26 -3.21 -40.54
CA LEU A 301 19.41 -4.59 -40.10
C LEU A 301 20.64 -4.78 -39.19
N GLN A 302 21.74 -4.11 -39.49
CA GLN A 302 22.94 -4.12 -38.64
C GLN A 302 22.66 -3.53 -37.25
N ASN A 303 21.92 -2.42 -37.17
CA ASN A 303 21.46 -1.87 -35.90
C ASN A 303 20.55 -2.86 -35.15
N TYR A 304 19.67 -3.57 -35.86
CA TYR A 304 18.78 -4.55 -35.25
C TYR A 304 19.56 -5.65 -34.54
N TYR A 305 20.53 -6.28 -35.20
CA TYR A 305 21.37 -7.32 -34.57
C TYR A 305 22.25 -6.77 -33.44
N LYS A 306 22.79 -5.55 -33.57
CA LYS A 306 23.58 -4.92 -32.49
C LYS A 306 22.76 -4.65 -31.23
N VAL A 307 21.47 -4.34 -31.39
CA VAL A 307 20.59 -3.95 -30.28
C VAL A 307 19.80 -5.15 -29.73
N SER A 308 19.52 -6.18 -30.53
CA SER A 308 18.72 -7.34 -30.11
C SER A 308 19.27 -8.06 -28.88
N GLU A 309 20.58 -7.97 -28.66
CA GLU A 309 21.30 -8.57 -27.53
C GLU A 309 22.06 -7.51 -26.70
N SER A 310 21.66 -6.23 -26.80
CA SER A 310 22.34 -5.17 -26.03
C SER A 310 21.78 -5.02 -24.62
N ALA A 311 22.68 -4.76 -23.67
CA ALA A 311 22.29 -4.39 -22.31
C ALA A 311 21.39 -3.14 -22.26
N GLU A 312 21.49 -2.24 -23.26
CA GLU A 312 20.58 -1.09 -23.37
C GLU A 312 19.13 -1.50 -23.64
N LEU A 313 18.88 -2.53 -24.47
CA LEU A 313 17.54 -3.03 -24.73
C LEU A 313 16.98 -3.76 -23.51
N GLU A 314 17.81 -4.55 -22.83
CA GLU A 314 17.44 -5.21 -21.58
C GLU A 314 17.03 -4.17 -20.52
N ARG A 315 17.89 -3.17 -20.28
CA ARG A 315 17.60 -2.07 -19.36
C ARG A 315 16.35 -1.27 -19.73
N TYR A 316 16.12 -1.04 -21.03
CA TYR A 316 14.89 -0.40 -21.51
C TYR A 316 13.64 -1.22 -21.14
N ASN A 317 13.68 -2.54 -21.36
CA ASN A 317 12.55 -3.42 -21.06
C ASN A 317 12.30 -3.51 -19.55
N GLU A 318 13.36 -3.63 -18.74
CA GLU A 318 13.28 -3.58 -17.28
C GLU A 318 12.60 -2.29 -16.80
N LEU A 319 13.10 -1.13 -17.26
CA LEU A 319 12.55 0.16 -16.87
C LEU A 319 11.13 0.36 -17.37
N ASN A 320 10.79 -0.15 -18.57
CA ASN A 320 9.43 -0.11 -19.08
C ASN A 320 8.48 -0.91 -18.18
N ALA A 321 8.88 -2.13 -17.79
CA ALA A 321 8.10 -2.96 -16.89
C ALA A 321 7.98 -2.33 -15.49
N LEU A 322 9.08 -1.82 -14.93
CA LEU A 322 9.12 -1.19 -13.61
C LEU A 322 8.29 0.10 -13.58
N THR A 323 8.50 1.02 -14.53
CA THR A 323 7.81 2.33 -14.53
C THR A 323 6.34 2.26 -14.93
N SER A 324 5.91 1.14 -15.52
CA SER A 324 4.51 0.85 -15.83
C SER A 324 3.83 0.00 -14.75
N SER A 325 4.56 -0.44 -13.71
CA SER A 325 3.98 -1.24 -12.63
C SER A 325 3.06 -0.39 -11.76
N GLU A 326 2.01 -1.02 -11.22
CA GLU A 326 1.08 -0.35 -10.31
C GLU A 326 1.80 0.19 -9.06
N GLU A 327 2.77 -0.56 -8.54
CA GLU A 327 3.60 -0.15 -7.41
C GLU A 327 4.34 1.17 -7.68
N PHE A 328 4.99 1.30 -8.85
CA PHE A 328 5.72 2.51 -9.22
C PHE A 328 4.77 3.70 -9.44
N LEU A 329 3.63 3.47 -10.11
CA LEU A 329 2.62 4.49 -10.34
C LEU A 329 2.03 5.01 -9.03
N ASN A 330 1.71 4.11 -8.09
CA ASN A 330 1.22 4.45 -6.76
C ASN A 330 2.28 5.21 -5.96
N ARG A 331 3.54 4.76 -6.00
CA ARG A 331 4.65 5.44 -5.34
C ARG A 331 4.87 6.84 -5.90
N LYS A 332 4.83 6.99 -7.23
CA LYS A 332 4.93 8.29 -7.89
C LYS A 332 3.78 9.21 -7.48
N ALA A 333 2.54 8.73 -7.52
CA ALA A 333 1.37 9.50 -7.10
C ALA A 333 1.49 9.96 -5.63
N TYR A 334 1.96 9.08 -4.74
CA TYR A 334 2.23 9.41 -3.34
C TYR A 334 3.31 10.49 -3.18
N LEU A 335 4.40 10.42 -3.94
CA LEU A 335 5.49 11.41 -3.91
C LEU A 335 5.11 12.75 -4.56
N GLU A 336 4.13 12.76 -5.46
CA GLU A 336 3.57 13.96 -6.10
C GLU A 336 2.47 14.62 -5.24
N ASP A 337 1.87 13.90 -4.29
CA ASP A 337 0.80 14.41 -3.43
C ASP A 337 1.32 15.40 -2.38
N SER A 338 0.93 16.67 -2.52
CA SER A 338 1.26 17.74 -1.57
C SER A 338 0.52 17.61 -0.24
N LYS A 339 -0.60 16.87 -0.20
CA LYS A 339 -1.44 16.62 0.98
C LYS A 339 -1.23 15.24 1.60
N ARG A 340 -0.13 14.57 1.28
CA ARG A 340 0.18 13.21 1.79
C ARG A 340 0.29 13.15 3.32
N TRP A 341 0.73 14.24 3.95
CA TRP A 341 0.76 14.33 5.41
C TRP A 341 -0.66 14.27 5.97
N GLU A 342 -1.56 15.10 5.44
CA GLU A 342 -2.97 15.16 5.86
C GLU A 342 -3.73 13.85 5.61
N LYS A 343 -3.25 13.01 4.69
CA LYS A 343 -3.80 11.67 4.41
C LYS A 343 -3.12 10.55 5.20
N SER A 344 -2.10 10.85 6.01
CA SER A 344 -1.35 9.83 6.74
C SER A 344 -2.05 9.44 8.04
N GLU A 345 -1.80 8.22 8.52
CA GLU A 345 -2.30 7.76 9.81
C GLU A 345 -1.75 8.62 10.97
N GLU A 346 -0.51 9.08 10.85
CA GLU A 346 0.12 9.95 11.84
C GLU A 346 -0.63 11.27 11.98
N TYR A 347 -1.06 11.89 10.88
CA TYR A 347 -1.89 13.10 10.96
C TYR A 347 -3.24 12.83 11.61
N ALA A 348 -3.89 11.70 11.28
CA ALA A 348 -5.15 11.32 11.93
C ALA A 348 -4.98 11.16 13.46
N ARG A 349 -3.88 10.56 13.92
CA ARG A 349 -3.53 10.46 15.35
C ARG A 349 -3.29 11.82 15.99
N GLU A 350 -2.56 12.73 15.32
CA GLU A 350 -2.35 14.10 15.80
C GLU A 350 -3.67 14.87 15.90
N GLN A 351 -4.56 14.78 14.90
CA GLN A 351 -5.86 15.43 14.95
C GLN A 351 -6.75 14.88 16.06
N LYS A 352 -6.78 13.55 16.25
CA LYS A 352 -7.51 12.93 17.35
C LYS A 352 -7.00 13.42 18.71
N TYR A 353 -5.67 13.47 18.90
CA TYR A 353 -5.08 14.04 20.12
C TYR A 353 -5.50 15.50 20.35
N LEU A 354 -5.44 16.35 19.31
CA LEU A 354 -5.80 17.76 19.40
C LEU A 354 -7.29 17.99 19.68
N GLU A 355 -8.16 17.13 19.17
CA GLU A 355 -9.59 17.12 19.46
C GLU A 355 -9.85 16.71 20.91
N MET A 356 -9.32 15.56 21.34
CA MET A 356 -9.48 15.08 22.72
C MET A 356 -8.95 16.07 23.76
N LYS A 357 -7.83 16.74 23.45
CA LYS A 357 -7.25 17.79 24.32
C LYS A 357 -8.22 18.94 24.62
N LYS A 358 -9.23 19.16 23.78
CA LYS A 358 -10.22 20.24 23.94
C LYS A 358 -11.51 19.77 24.63
N ARG A 359 -11.66 18.48 24.92
CA ARG A 359 -12.88 17.96 25.55
C ARG A 359 -13.03 18.53 26.97
N PRO A 360 -14.20 19.10 27.34
CA PRO A 360 -14.37 19.80 28.61
C PRO A 360 -14.02 18.97 29.85
N HIS A 361 -14.45 17.71 29.90
CA HIS A 361 -14.23 16.83 31.05
C HIS A 361 -12.76 16.42 31.21
N LEU A 362 -12.01 16.24 30.10
CA LEU A 362 -10.56 16.00 30.14
C LEU A 362 -9.81 17.25 30.61
N LEU A 363 -10.15 18.44 30.10
CA LEU A 363 -9.57 19.71 30.55
C LEU A 363 -9.77 19.92 32.06
N LYS A 364 -10.99 19.65 32.53
CA LYS A 364 -11.37 19.76 33.92
C LYS A 364 -10.64 18.72 34.78
N TYR A 365 -10.52 17.48 34.31
CA TYR A 365 -9.71 16.45 34.97
C TYR A 365 -8.27 16.94 35.18
N PHE A 366 -7.61 17.47 34.13
CA PHE A 366 -6.25 17.99 34.26
C PHE A 366 -6.15 19.29 35.07
N THR A 367 -7.23 20.04 35.22
CA THR A 367 -7.28 21.21 36.12
C THR A 367 -7.23 20.78 37.59
N TYR A 368 -7.92 19.69 37.94
CA TYR A 368 -7.94 19.18 39.32
C TYR A 368 -6.83 18.18 39.63
N LYS A 369 -6.27 17.50 38.62
CA LYS A 369 -5.24 16.47 38.82
C LYS A 369 -4.03 17.06 39.53
N GLY A 370 -3.69 16.50 40.69
CA GLY A 370 -2.57 16.96 41.52
C GLY A 370 -2.88 18.13 42.45
N THR A 371 -4.14 18.57 42.52
CA THR A 371 -4.60 19.58 43.48
C THR A 371 -5.27 18.93 44.70
N ASP A 372 -5.52 19.72 45.75
CA ASP A 372 -6.25 19.32 46.95
C ASP A 372 -7.73 19.76 46.94
N ALA A 373 -8.25 20.20 45.77
CA ALA A 373 -9.61 20.73 45.66
C ALA A 373 -10.70 19.75 46.13
N PHE A 374 -10.46 18.45 45.97
CA PHE A 374 -11.39 17.39 46.38
C PHE A 374 -11.04 16.74 47.72
N ARG A 375 -10.08 17.31 48.46
CA ARG A 375 -9.61 16.78 49.73
C ARG A 375 -10.73 16.58 50.74
N PHE A 376 -11.76 17.42 50.71
CA PHE A 376 -12.94 17.24 51.57
C PHE A 376 -13.59 15.86 51.33
N PHE A 377 -13.78 15.46 50.07
CA PHE A 377 -14.46 14.20 49.74
C PHE A 377 -13.59 12.95 49.96
N THR A 378 -12.27 13.11 49.95
CA THR A 378 -11.32 12.02 50.22
C THR A 378 -11.04 11.85 51.70
N ASP A 379 -10.99 12.93 52.48
CA ASP A 379 -10.59 12.90 53.89
C ASP A 379 -11.79 12.70 54.82
N TRP A 380 -13.00 13.06 54.39
CA TRP A 380 -14.20 13.02 55.22
C TRP A 380 -15.25 12.03 54.72
N GLU A 381 -15.92 11.39 55.68
CA GLU A 381 -17.15 10.63 55.44
C GLU A 381 -18.28 11.15 56.30
N LEU A 382 -19.49 11.09 55.75
CA LEU A 382 -20.71 11.47 56.44
C LEU A 382 -21.03 10.43 57.52
N SER A 383 -21.00 10.84 58.78
CA SER A 383 -21.23 9.97 59.94
C SER A 383 -22.64 10.10 60.51
N PHE A 384 -23.28 11.25 60.30
CA PHE A 384 -24.67 11.49 60.68
C PHE A 384 -25.28 12.53 59.75
N GLU A 385 -26.54 12.35 59.37
CA GLU A 385 -27.32 13.39 58.71
C GLU A 385 -28.80 13.30 59.07
N ASP A 386 -29.46 14.45 59.08
CA ASP A 386 -30.92 14.54 59.02
C ASP A 386 -31.35 15.81 58.28
N ASN A 387 -32.19 15.64 57.27
CA ASN A 387 -32.79 16.73 56.49
C ASN A 387 -34.28 16.94 56.86
N PHE A 388 -34.77 16.26 57.90
CA PHE A 388 -36.12 16.38 58.48
C PHE A 388 -37.25 16.32 57.45
N GLN A 389 -37.12 15.42 56.46
CA GLN A 389 -38.07 15.26 55.36
C GLN A 389 -39.38 14.61 55.79
N THR A 390 -39.36 13.84 56.88
CA THR A 390 -40.55 13.16 57.42
C THR A 390 -41.44 14.13 58.19
N GLU A 391 -42.76 13.88 58.21
CA GLU A 391 -43.72 14.71 58.98
C GLU A 391 -43.50 14.64 60.51
N LYS A 392 -42.97 13.51 60.98
CA LYS A 392 -42.67 13.25 62.39
C LYS A 392 -41.17 13.18 62.61
N LEU A 393 -40.74 13.51 63.82
CA LEU A 393 -39.35 13.37 64.25
C LEU A 393 -38.91 11.91 64.12
N ASN A 394 -37.76 11.68 63.49
CA ASN A 394 -37.16 10.35 63.42
C ASN A 394 -36.66 9.93 64.81
N LYS A 395 -37.41 9.06 65.49
CA LYS A 395 -37.14 8.59 66.85
C LYS A 395 -35.90 7.68 66.95
N GLU A 396 -35.43 7.11 65.84
CA GLU A 396 -34.18 6.35 65.81
C GLU A 396 -32.97 7.30 65.88
N LYS A 397 -33.11 8.52 65.35
CA LYS A 397 -32.06 9.55 65.34
C LYS A 397 -32.15 10.51 66.51
N TRP A 398 -33.35 10.85 66.98
CA TRP A 398 -33.56 11.91 67.96
C TRP A 398 -34.51 11.48 69.08
N SER A 399 -34.14 11.79 70.32
CA SER A 399 -35.06 11.78 71.46
C SER A 399 -35.60 13.19 71.72
N ALA A 400 -36.90 13.27 72.04
CA ALA A 400 -37.54 14.51 72.51
C ALA A 400 -37.46 14.69 74.04
N VAL A 401 -36.63 13.88 74.72
CA VAL A 401 -36.41 13.93 76.17
C VAL A 401 -34.97 14.36 76.45
N LEU A 402 -34.80 15.17 77.50
CA LEU A 402 -33.49 15.59 78.00
C LEU A 402 -32.60 14.36 78.25
N PRO A 403 -31.32 14.38 77.82
CA PRO A 403 -30.41 13.24 77.97
C PRO A 403 -30.31 12.68 79.40
N GLN A 404 -30.28 13.56 80.41
CA GLN A 404 -30.23 13.17 81.82
C GLN A 404 -31.58 12.64 82.31
N ALA A 405 -32.67 13.25 81.87
CA ALA A 405 -34.02 12.84 82.24
C ALA A 405 -34.34 11.45 81.68
N GLU A 406 -33.82 11.12 80.51
CA GLU A 406 -34.12 9.83 79.91
C GLU A 406 -33.34 8.66 80.49
N LYS A 407 -32.18 8.92 81.12
CA LYS A 407 -31.48 7.92 81.93
C LYS A 407 -32.14 7.66 83.29
N THR A 408 -33.04 8.55 83.72
CA THR A 408 -33.60 8.55 85.07
C THR A 408 -35.11 8.35 85.07
N LEU A 409 -35.88 9.39 84.75
CA LEU A 409 -37.33 9.43 84.85
C LEU A 409 -38.07 9.00 83.57
N GLY A 410 -37.37 8.94 82.42
CA GLY A 410 -37.99 8.67 81.12
C GLY A 410 -38.92 9.78 80.62
N ARG A 411 -38.98 10.92 81.30
CA ARG A 411 -39.78 12.10 80.94
C ARG A 411 -39.06 13.39 81.30
N ASN A 412 -39.34 14.47 80.57
CA ASN A 412 -38.75 15.78 80.82
C ASN A 412 -39.12 16.35 82.20
N TYR A 413 -38.23 17.17 82.74
CA TYR A 413 -38.41 17.98 83.94
C TYR A 413 -37.77 19.35 83.72
N ALA A 414 -38.19 20.36 84.48
CA ALA A 414 -37.65 21.71 84.41
C ALA A 414 -36.67 22.00 85.57
N MET A 415 -35.79 22.98 85.38
CA MET A 415 -34.90 23.47 86.42
C MET A 415 -35.53 24.66 87.17
N PRO A 416 -35.10 24.96 88.41
CA PRO A 416 -35.60 26.12 89.14
C PRO A 416 -35.38 27.42 88.35
N GLY A 417 -36.47 28.16 88.11
CA GLY A 417 -36.45 29.41 87.35
C GLY A 417 -36.80 29.27 85.87
N ASP A 418 -36.91 28.05 85.33
CA ASP A 418 -37.45 27.86 83.98
C ASP A 418 -38.93 28.25 83.94
N LEU A 419 -39.31 29.05 82.94
CA LEU A 419 -40.70 29.46 82.72
C LEU A 419 -41.46 28.50 81.80
N HIS A 420 -40.83 27.41 81.37
CA HIS A 420 -41.37 26.50 80.37
C HIS A 420 -41.20 25.03 80.79
N LEU A 421 -42.04 24.19 80.21
CA LEU A 421 -41.89 22.73 80.24
C LEU A 421 -41.48 22.22 78.85
N PHE A 422 -40.44 21.39 78.79
CA PHE A 422 -40.18 20.61 77.58
C PHE A 422 -41.19 19.47 77.44
N THR A 423 -41.88 19.43 76.31
CA THR A 423 -42.81 18.34 75.98
C THR A 423 -42.08 17.17 75.35
N ASN A 424 -42.75 16.02 75.20
CA ASN A 424 -42.16 14.79 74.67
C ASN A 424 -42.34 14.69 73.15
N GLY A 425 -42.30 15.84 72.46
CA GLY A 425 -42.37 15.96 71.00
C GLY A 425 -43.54 16.80 70.49
N GLU A 426 -44.49 17.20 71.32
CA GLU A 426 -45.67 17.98 70.92
C GLU A 426 -45.33 19.39 70.41
N ASN A 427 -44.18 19.92 70.85
CA ASN A 427 -43.60 21.18 70.39
C ASN A 427 -42.62 21.00 69.22
N ILE A 428 -42.49 19.79 68.67
CA ILE A 428 -41.60 19.47 67.56
C ILE A 428 -42.42 19.22 66.30
N LYS A 429 -42.09 19.92 65.22
CA LYS A 429 -42.67 19.67 63.88
C LYS A 429 -41.54 19.39 62.89
N CYS A 430 -41.72 18.39 62.04
CA CYS A 430 -40.82 18.08 60.94
C CYS A 430 -41.61 18.18 59.63
N SER A 431 -41.08 18.90 58.64
CA SER A 431 -41.61 18.94 57.26
C SER A 431 -40.61 19.74 56.44
N SER A 432 -39.61 19.06 55.87
CA SER A 432 -38.44 19.63 55.16
C SER A 432 -37.50 20.50 56.03
N LYS A 433 -37.75 20.54 57.34
CA LYS A 433 -36.96 21.20 58.39
C LYS A 433 -37.51 20.79 59.75
N LEU A 434 -36.67 20.85 60.77
CA LEU A 434 -37.05 20.80 62.17
C LEU A 434 -37.54 22.18 62.63
N VAL A 435 -38.69 22.21 63.30
CA VAL A 435 -39.21 23.40 64.00
C VAL A 435 -39.48 23.04 65.45
N ILE A 436 -38.75 23.66 66.37
CA ILE A 436 -39.07 23.69 67.80
C ILE A 436 -39.95 24.92 68.04
N GLU A 437 -41.19 24.69 68.46
CA GLU A 437 -42.21 25.72 68.61
C GLU A 437 -42.50 25.98 70.09
N THR A 438 -42.07 27.13 70.61
CA THR A 438 -42.40 27.56 71.97
C THR A 438 -43.75 28.26 71.96
N ARG A 439 -44.71 27.75 72.76
CA ARG A 439 -46.08 28.23 72.83
C ARG A 439 -46.38 28.76 74.23
N LYS A 440 -47.36 29.66 74.32
CA LYS A 440 -48.01 29.99 75.59
C LYS A 440 -49.19 29.06 75.78
N GLU A 441 -48.98 28.06 76.61
CA GLU A 441 -49.88 26.94 76.84
C GLU A 441 -49.61 26.42 78.25
N ARG A 442 -50.68 26.23 79.04
CA ARG A 442 -50.54 25.71 80.40
C ARG A 442 -50.07 24.26 80.33
N GLY A 443 -48.93 23.98 80.96
CA GLY A 443 -48.36 22.64 81.06
C GLY A 443 -48.16 22.24 82.51
N GLU A 444 -48.52 21.00 82.86
CA GLU A 444 -48.24 20.41 84.17
C GLU A 444 -47.00 19.51 84.06
N GLY A 445 -46.03 19.72 84.94
CA GLY A 445 -44.77 18.98 84.93
C GLY A 445 -44.14 18.91 86.31
N ILE A 446 -42.84 18.65 86.32
CA ILE A 446 -42.06 18.55 87.56
C ILE A 446 -40.81 19.43 87.46
N VAL A 447 -40.43 20.04 88.59
CA VAL A 447 -39.19 20.82 88.74
C VAL A 447 -38.26 20.06 89.67
N TRP A 448 -36.98 19.96 89.31
CA TRP A 448 -35.94 19.44 90.20
C TRP A 448 -35.49 20.54 91.19
N LYS A 449 -35.87 20.43 92.47
CA LYS A 449 -35.54 21.40 93.53
C LYS A 449 -34.75 20.73 94.65
N MET A 450 -33.57 21.23 94.97
CA MET A 450 -32.82 20.79 96.16
C MET A 450 -33.38 21.44 97.44
N PRO A 451 -33.54 20.71 98.56
CA PRO A 451 -33.29 19.27 98.74
C PRO A 451 -34.52 18.38 98.43
N ALA A 452 -35.68 18.94 98.09
CA ALA A 452 -36.97 18.24 97.96
C ALA A 452 -37.09 17.24 96.79
N GLY A 453 -36.15 17.25 95.85
CA GLY A 453 -36.19 16.41 94.65
C GLY A 453 -37.17 16.91 93.59
N PHE A 454 -37.91 16.01 92.94
CA PHE A 454 -38.88 16.37 91.90
C PHE A 454 -40.23 16.79 92.51
N VAL A 455 -40.64 18.03 92.26
CA VAL A 455 -41.89 18.59 92.79
C VAL A 455 -42.82 18.98 91.64
N PRO A 456 -44.13 18.66 91.70
CA PRO A 456 -45.11 19.14 90.72
C PRO A 456 -45.08 20.65 90.57
N ALA A 457 -45.21 21.13 89.33
CA ALA A 457 -45.27 22.54 89.01
C ALA A 457 -46.09 22.78 87.74
N GLU A 458 -46.66 23.98 87.65
CA GLU A 458 -47.33 24.46 86.46
C GLU A 458 -46.44 25.47 85.72
N PHE A 459 -46.53 25.43 84.39
CA PHE A 459 -45.78 26.30 83.50
C PHE A 459 -46.73 27.01 82.55
N GLU A 460 -46.48 28.30 82.29
CA GLU A 460 -47.26 29.08 81.32
C GLU A 460 -46.84 28.84 79.86
N TYR A 461 -45.68 28.21 79.66
CA TYR A 461 -45.10 27.97 78.35
C TYR A 461 -44.71 26.50 78.16
N THR A 462 -44.90 26.00 76.95
CA THR A 462 -44.36 24.72 76.49
C THR A 462 -43.30 24.96 75.43
N SER A 463 -42.28 24.12 75.40
CA SER A 463 -41.20 24.17 74.40
C SER A 463 -40.70 22.77 74.07
N GLY A 464 -39.74 22.65 73.17
CA GLY A 464 -39.19 21.37 72.76
C GLY A 464 -37.67 21.28 72.90
N ILE A 465 -37.23 20.02 72.98
CA ILE A 465 -35.84 19.60 72.87
C ILE A 465 -35.78 18.44 71.90
N VAL A 466 -34.70 18.33 71.14
CA VAL A 466 -34.29 17.11 70.46
C VAL A 466 -32.83 16.81 70.76
N SER A 467 -32.48 15.55 70.99
CA SER A 467 -31.11 15.13 71.30
C SER A 467 -30.73 13.81 70.64
N THR A 468 -29.48 13.69 70.22
CA THR A 468 -28.92 12.43 69.69
C THR A 468 -28.26 11.56 70.78
N ALA A 469 -28.35 11.93 72.06
CA ALA A 469 -27.59 11.26 73.14
C ALA A 469 -27.78 9.73 73.22
N LYS A 470 -28.89 9.20 72.69
CA LYS A 470 -29.18 7.76 72.63
C LYS A 470 -28.71 7.07 71.35
N SER A 471 -28.59 7.81 70.26
CA SER A 471 -28.49 7.30 68.89
C SER A 471 -27.14 7.59 68.24
N PHE A 472 -26.55 8.75 68.53
CA PHE A 472 -25.34 9.21 67.88
C PHE A 472 -24.48 10.09 68.82
N THR A 473 -23.21 9.72 68.91
CA THR A 473 -22.15 10.50 69.53
C THR A 473 -20.92 10.48 68.65
N GLN A 474 -20.17 11.58 68.61
CA GLN A 474 -18.90 11.67 67.89
C GLN A 474 -17.91 12.53 68.68
N GLU A 475 -16.67 12.07 68.78
CA GLU A 475 -15.62 12.78 69.51
C GLU A 475 -14.98 13.89 68.68
N ASP A 476 -14.50 13.55 67.49
CA ASP A 476 -13.82 14.45 66.56
C ASP A 476 -14.53 14.51 65.22
N GLY A 477 -14.35 15.63 64.53
CA GLY A 477 -14.79 15.82 63.16
C GLY A 477 -15.56 17.11 62.93
N ILE A 478 -16.39 17.14 61.89
CA ILE A 478 -17.15 18.32 61.50
C ILE A 478 -18.59 18.14 61.97
N PHE A 479 -19.12 19.15 62.64
CA PHE A 479 -20.51 19.23 63.06
C PHE A 479 -21.10 20.48 62.44
N GLU A 480 -22.12 20.35 61.61
CA GLU A 480 -22.74 21.50 60.97
C GLU A 480 -24.26 21.40 60.88
N ALA A 481 -24.90 22.57 60.87
CA ALA A 481 -26.33 22.69 60.66
C ALA A 481 -26.71 24.00 59.98
N LYS A 482 -27.70 23.91 59.11
CA LYS A 482 -28.33 25.07 58.49
C LYS A 482 -29.49 25.54 59.35
N ILE A 483 -29.29 26.69 59.99
CA ILE A 483 -30.22 27.24 60.99
C ILE A 483 -30.67 28.64 60.59
N LYS A 484 -31.96 28.93 60.79
CA LYS A 484 -32.49 30.29 60.61
C LYS A 484 -32.14 31.14 61.83
N PHE A 485 -31.27 32.13 61.64
CA PHE A 485 -30.88 33.04 62.71
C PHE A 485 -32.00 34.07 62.96
N ASN A 486 -32.83 33.83 63.97
CA ASN A 486 -33.98 34.68 64.30
C ASN A 486 -34.14 34.85 65.83
N PRO A 487 -33.24 35.60 66.48
CA PRO A 487 -33.21 35.69 67.94
C PRO A 487 -34.43 36.43 68.53
N VAL A 488 -35.05 35.81 69.53
CA VAL A 488 -36.11 36.39 70.38
C VAL A 488 -35.57 36.56 71.81
N LYS A 489 -35.52 37.81 72.30
CA LYS A 489 -34.82 38.20 73.55
C LYS A 489 -35.34 37.50 74.81
N GLU A 490 -36.59 37.07 74.79
CA GLU A 490 -37.28 36.38 75.89
C GLU A 490 -36.97 34.87 75.96
N THR A 491 -36.24 34.35 74.96
CA THR A 491 -35.90 32.94 74.84
C THR A 491 -34.39 32.72 74.71
N VAL A 492 -33.95 31.47 74.83
CA VAL A 492 -32.61 31.01 74.45
C VAL A 492 -32.76 29.74 73.61
N SER A 493 -32.54 29.87 72.30
CA SER A 493 -32.50 28.73 71.38
C SER A 493 -31.05 28.33 71.14
N SER A 494 -30.74 27.04 71.32
CA SER A 494 -29.37 26.54 71.29
C SER A 494 -29.22 25.32 70.40
N PHE A 495 -28.11 25.24 69.67
CA PHE A 495 -27.50 23.99 69.22
C PHE A 495 -26.24 23.83 70.06
N VAL A 496 -26.25 22.84 70.94
CA VAL A 496 -25.11 22.53 71.82
C VAL A 496 -24.65 21.08 71.63
N LEU A 497 -23.34 20.88 71.74
CA LEU A 497 -22.68 19.58 71.78
C LEU A 497 -22.21 19.34 73.21
N GLN A 498 -22.55 18.17 73.76
CA GLN A 498 -22.30 17.86 75.18
C GLN A 498 -21.83 16.41 75.34
N GLY A 499 -21.03 16.17 76.39
CA GLY A 499 -20.64 14.81 76.80
C GLY A 499 -21.67 14.18 77.70
N GLN A 500 -21.25 13.24 78.56
CA GLN A 500 -22.16 12.68 79.57
C GLN A 500 -22.67 13.74 80.56
N ASN A 501 -21.81 14.68 80.92
CA ASN A 501 -22.15 15.84 81.74
C ASN A 501 -22.59 17.01 80.85
N SER A 502 -23.52 17.83 81.36
CA SER A 502 -24.01 19.01 80.64
C SER A 502 -22.97 20.12 80.45
N PHE A 503 -21.86 20.05 81.18
CA PHE A 503 -20.75 20.99 81.10
C PHE A 503 -19.39 20.28 81.07
N PRO A 504 -18.40 20.83 80.35
CA PRO A 504 -18.51 21.95 79.41
C PRO A 504 -19.37 21.59 78.17
N GLY A 505 -20.21 22.53 77.74
CA GLY A 505 -20.99 22.43 76.50
C GLY A 505 -20.40 23.29 75.39
N ILE A 506 -20.33 22.75 74.17
CA ILE A 506 -19.82 23.45 72.98
C ILE A 506 -21.01 23.95 72.16
N TYR A 507 -21.16 25.27 72.07
CA TYR A 507 -22.28 25.90 71.39
C TYR A 507 -21.92 26.15 69.94
N LEU A 508 -22.58 25.40 69.05
CA LEU A 508 -22.62 25.67 67.62
C LEU A 508 -23.40 26.95 67.34
N LEU A 509 -24.46 27.17 68.13
CA LEU A 509 -25.27 28.38 68.15
C LEU A 509 -25.95 28.54 69.52
N GLU A 510 -25.94 29.74 70.07
CA GLU A 510 -26.91 30.24 71.06
C GLU A 510 -27.52 31.52 70.48
N MET A 511 -28.86 31.64 70.44
CA MET A 511 -29.55 32.84 69.98
C MET A 511 -30.78 33.18 70.82
N GLY A 512 -31.05 34.47 71.03
CA GLY A 512 -32.17 34.94 71.86
C GLY A 512 -31.77 36.11 72.74
N ALA A 513 -31.78 35.94 74.07
CA ALA A 513 -31.26 36.97 75.00
C ALA A 513 -29.79 37.33 74.75
N LYS A 514 -28.98 36.34 74.37
CA LYS A 514 -27.61 36.50 73.90
C LYS A 514 -27.48 35.75 72.58
N ASN A 515 -26.57 36.21 71.73
CA ASN A 515 -26.30 35.57 70.44
C ASN A 515 -24.82 35.27 70.35
N ARG A 516 -24.42 34.01 70.53
CA ARG A 516 -23.02 33.63 70.65
C ARG A 516 -22.74 32.20 70.21
N ILE A 517 -21.48 31.93 69.91
CA ILE A 517 -20.90 30.61 69.68
C ILE A 517 -19.70 30.45 70.61
N GLY A 518 -19.30 29.23 70.95
CA GLY A 518 -18.10 29.00 71.77
C GLY A 518 -18.27 27.88 72.79
N VAL A 519 -17.41 27.86 73.79
CA VAL A 519 -17.39 26.82 74.83
C VAL A 519 -17.87 27.42 76.15
N SER A 520 -18.79 26.72 76.80
CA SER A 520 -19.23 27.06 78.16
C SER A 520 -18.34 26.47 79.24
N SER A 521 -18.19 27.23 80.32
CA SER A 521 -17.58 26.81 81.58
C SER A 521 -18.42 27.30 82.76
N ILE A 522 -18.36 26.57 83.86
CA ILE A 522 -18.97 26.97 85.14
C ILE A 522 -17.86 27.53 86.02
N SER A 523 -18.05 28.72 86.59
CA SER A 523 -17.13 29.26 87.60
C SER A 523 -17.31 28.57 88.95
N GLU A 524 -16.34 28.71 89.87
CA GLU A 524 -16.43 28.17 91.25
C GLU A 524 -17.69 28.61 92.02
N LYS A 525 -18.30 29.75 91.62
CA LYS A 525 -19.55 30.28 92.18
C LYS A 525 -20.81 29.79 91.43
N GLY A 526 -20.70 28.77 90.59
CA GLY A 526 -21.82 28.19 89.84
C GLY A 526 -22.32 29.03 88.66
N LYS A 527 -21.62 30.10 88.26
CA LYS A 527 -22.08 31.00 87.19
C LYS A 527 -21.61 30.50 85.82
N LEU A 528 -22.55 30.35 84.89
CA LEU A 528 -22.27 30.03 83.49
C LEU A 528 -21.53 31.18 82.79
N SER A 529 -20.37 30.87 82.21
CA SER A 529 -19.63 31.75 81.30
C SER A 529 -19.41 31.05 79.96
N ILE A 530 -19.38 31.80 78.86
CA ILE A 530 -19.03 31.25 77.54
C ILE A 530 -17.79 31.99 77.04
N ASN A 531 -16.72 31.24 76.79
CA ASN A 531 -15.58 31.71 76.02
C ASN A 531 -15.92 31.53 74.53
N GLY A 532 -16.10 32.63 73.82
CA GLY A 532 -16.72 32.58 72.51
C GLY A 532 -16.83 33.91 71.79
N LEU A 533 -17.59 33.89 70.69
CA LEU A 533 -17.80 35.04 69.82
C LEU A 533 -19.26 35.49 69.86
N ASP A 534 -19.49 36.79 70.05
CA ASP A 534 -20.80 37.42 69.86
C ASP A 534 -21.14 37.51 68.36
N ILE A 535 -22.31 37.01 67.99
CA ILE A 535 -22.81 36.94 66.60
C ILE A 535 -24.08 37.78 66.41
N SER A 536 -24.35 38.72 67.33
CA SER A 536 -25.55 39.57 67.32
C SER A 536 -25.72 40.40 66.03
N ASN A 537 -24.63 40.61 65.28
CA ASN A 537 -24.61 41.38 64.03
C ASN A 537 -25.04 40.58 62.79
N LEU A 538 -25.31 39.28 62.90
CA LEU A 538 -25.89 38.49 61.80
C LEU A 538 -27.26 39.05 61.40
N LYS A 539 -27.59 38.97 60.11
CA LYS A 539 -28.89 39.44 59.60
C LYS A 539 -29.98 38.51 60.10
N LYS A 540 -30.95 39.07 60.83
CA LYS A 540 -32.09 38.31 61.37
C LYS A 540 -32.99 37.79 60.26
N GLY A 541 -33.62 36.64 60.50
CA GLY A 541 -34.53 35.98 59.58
C GLY A 541 -33.84 35.30 58.39
N LYS A 542 -32.50 35.26 58.35
CA LYS A 542 -31.72 34.59 57.30
C LYS A 542 -31.20 33.23 57.76
N TRP A 543 -30.97 32.35 56.79
CA TRP A 543 -30.37 31.04 57.01
C TRP A 543 -28.84 31.15 56.97
N TYR A 544 -28.19 30.40 57.87
CA TYR A 544 -26.75 30.29 57.96
C TYR A 544 -26.36 28.83 58.23
N ILE A 545 -25.24 28.39 57.66
CA ILE A 545 -24.59 27.14 58.03
C ILE A 545 -23.62 27.47 59.17
N PHE A 546 -23.91 26.93 60.35
CA PHE A 546 -23.01 26.97 61.49
C PHE A 546 -22.22 25.67 61.52
N THR A 547 -20.90 25.77 61.49
CA THR A 547 -20.00 24.61 61.46
C THR A 547 -19.02 24.69 62.63
N LEU A 548 -18.74 23.57 63.26
CA LEU A 548 -17.60 23.35 64.14
C LEU A 548 -16.74 22.23 63.56
N GLU A 549 -15.47 22.52 63.34
CA GLU A 549 -14.45 21.51 63.10
C GLU A 549 -13.70 21.27 64.40
N LYS A 550 -13.74 20.04 64.90
CA LYS A 550 -13.04 19.60 66.09
C LYS A 550 -11.99 18.56 65.73
N THR A 551 -10.77 18.74 66.23
CA THR A 551 -9.69 17.75 66.14
C THR A 551 -8.88 17.79 67.43
N GLY A 552 -9.05 16.78 68.28
CA GLY A 552 -8.61 16.78 69.67
C GLY A 552 -9.09 18.04 70.39
N GLY A 553 -8.14 18.79 70.97
CA GLY A 553 -8.43 20.06 71.63
C GLY A 553 -8.67 21.26 70.72
N ALA A 554 -8.41 21.16 69.41
CA ALA A 554 -8.58 22.29 68.48
C ALA A 554 -10.03 22.41 68.01
N LEU A 555 -10.62 23.60 68.16
CA LEU A 555 -12.00 23.91 67.83
C LEU A 555 -12.06 25.11 66.89
N VAL A 556 -12.64 24.93 65.71
CA VAL A 556 -12.77 25.98 64.69
C VAL A 556 -14.24 26.14 64.31
N TRP A 557 -14.81 27.31 64.57
CA TRP A 557 -16.16 27.65 64.13
C TRP A 557 -16.13 28.39 62.81
N LYS A 558 -17.04 27.99 61.93
CA LYS A 558 -17.29 28.65 60.66
C LYS A 558 -18.77 29.06 60.55
N ILE A 559 -19.00 30.16 59.86
CA ILE A 559 -20.33 30.59 59.42
C ILE A 559 -20.28 30.71 57.91
N ASN A 560 -21.10 29.93 57.18
CA ASN A 560 -21.09 29.85 55.72
C ASN A 560 -19.65 29.66 55.18
N ASP A 561 -18.97 28.62 55.66
CA ASP A 561 -17.58 28.24 55.34
C ASP A 561 -16.49 29.26 55.69
N THR A 562 -16.85 30.37 56.34
CA THR A 562 -15.90 31.38 56.79
C THR A 562 -15.52 31.13 58.24
N GLU A 563 -14.24 30.89 58.52
CA GLU A 563 -13.73 30.83 59.89
C GLU A 563 -13.99 32.15 60.64
N VAL A 564 -14.66 32.03 61.80
CA VAL A 564 -15.02 33.17 62.64
C VAL A 564 -14.42 33.09 64.04
N LEU A 565 -14.15 31.90 64.55
CA LEU A 565 -13.58 31.68 65.88
C LEU A 565 -12.71 30.43 65.87
N LYS A 566 -11.55 30.49 66.54
CA LYS A 566 -10.70 29.34 66.82
C LYS A 566 -10.35 29.35 68.30
N LEU A 567 -10.53 28.22 68.97
CA LEU A 567 -10.19 28.02 70.37
C LEU A 567 -9.39 26.72 70.52
N GLU A 568 -8.64 26.61 71.60
CA GLU A 568 -8.00 25.36 72.01
C GLU A 568 -8.46 25.00 73.42
N ASN A 569 -8.92 23.77 73.60
CA ASN A 569 -9.36 23.25 74.89
C ASN A 569 -9.15 21.72 74.92
N ARG A 570 -8.04 21.30 75.54
CA ARG A 570 -7.63 19.89 75.63
C ARG A 570 -8.47 19.04 76.59
N HIS A 571 -9.39 19.67 77.35
CA HIS A 571 -10.29 18.94 78.26
C HIS A 571 -11.58 18.49 77.58
N LEU A 572 -11.73 18.74 76.27
CA LEU A 572 -12.90 18.37 75.46
C LEU A 572 -12.63 17.13 74.59
N ASP A 573 -11.88 16.16 75.12
CA ASP A 573 -11.52 14.94 74.40
C ASP A 573 -12.42 13.77 74.82
N PHE A 574 -13.70 13.85 74.43
CA PHE A 574 -14.70 12.82 74.72
C PHE A 574 -15.83 12.84 73.68
N PRO A 575 -16.59 11.75 73.51
CA PRO A 575 -17.73 11.69 72.60
C PRO A 575 -18.81 12.73 72.93
N LEU A 576 -19.23 13.47 71.91
CA LEU A 576 -20.25 14.52 72.01
C LEU A 576 -21.54 14.08 71.33
N HIS A 577 -22.68 14.29 71.99
CA HIS A 577 -24.00 14.21 71.38
C HIS A 577 -24.51 15.61 71.03
N LEU A 578 -25.48 15.68 70.11
CA LEU A 578 -26.10 16.92 69.65
C LEU A 578 -27.40 17.17 70.42
N SER A 579 -27.65 18.42 70.80
CA SER A 579 -28.92 18.82 71.41
C SER A 579 -29.39 20.16 70.85
N LEU A 580 -30.65 20.22 70.41
CA LEU A 580 -31.32 21.45 69.99
C LEU A 580 -32.52 21.70 70.89
N PHE A 581 -32.64 22.90 71.46
CA PHE A 581 -33.75 23.25 72.35
C PHE A 581 -34.00 24.75 72.40
N THR A 582 -35.16 25.14 72.94
CA THR A 582 -35.48 26.54 73.24
C THR A 582 -35.96 26.69 74.69
N LEU A 583 -35.25 27.50 75.49
CA LEU A 583 -35.65 27.88 76.85
C LEU A 583 -36.45 29.17 76.85
N VAL A 584 -37.37 29.32 77.80
CA VAL A 584 -38.05 30.60 78.11
C VAL A 584 -37.49 31.17 79.40
N ILE A 585 -36.89 32.36 79.29
CA ILE A 585 -36.19 33.03 80.40
C ILE A 585 -36.92 34.28 80.90
N ARG A 586 -37.89 34.78 80.12
CA ARG A 586 -38.80 35.89 80.48
C ARG A 586 -40.16 35.67 79.82
N PRO A 587 -41.26 36.23 80.37
CA PRO A 587 -42.56 36.18 79.71
C PRO A 587 -42.49 36.71 78.28
N ILE A 588 -43.07 35.97 77.33
CA ILE A 588 -43.00 36.28 75.89
C ILE A 588 -44.22 37.14 75.51
N PRO A 589 -44.02 38.33 74.90
CA PRO A 589 -45.12 39.12 74.33
C PRO A 589 -45.97 38.31 73.34
N GLY A 590 -47.30 38.46 73.42
CA GLY A 590 -48.26 37.71 72.58
C GLY A 590 -47.99 37.81 71.08
N ASN A 591 -47.55 38.98 70.61
CA ASN A 591 -47.23 39.23 69.19
C ASN A 591 -45.96 38.54 68.69
N LYS A 592 -45.17 37.91 69.57
CA LYS A 592 -43.97 37.12 69.22
C LYS A 592 -44.22 35.62 69.28
N LEU A 593 -45.40 35.19 69.72
CA LEU A 593 -45.77 33.79 69.85
C LEU A 593 -46.48 33.27 68.59
N PRO A 594 -46.32 31.98 68.25
CA PRO A 594 -45.33 31.06 68.82
C PRO A 594 -43.90 31.43 68.39
N VAL A 595 -42.91 31.21 69.26
CA VAL A 595 -41.50 31.39 68.88
C VAL A 595 -41.03 30.12 68.18
N GLN A 596 -40.48 30.27 66.97
CA GLN A 596 -40.02 29.14 66.17
C GLN A 596 -38.49 29.13 66.05
N TYR A 597 -37.87 28.04 66.51
CA TYR A 597 -36.47 27.72 66.24
C TYR A 597 -36.39 26.70 65.10
N GLN A 598 -35.80 27.11 63.97
CA GLN A 598 -35.87 26.38 62.69
C GLN A 598 -34.49 25.91 62.24
N THR A 599 -34.37 24.61 61.98
CA THR A 599 -33.15 23.93 61.47
C THR A 599 -33.50 23.12 60.23
N GLU A 600 -32.89 23.43 59.09
CA GLU A 600 -33.21 22.79 57.80
C GLU A 600 -32.56 21.42 57.67
N TRP A 601 -31.29 21.31 58.06
CA TRP A 601 -30.56 20.05 58.09
C TRP A 601 -29.46 20.07 59.15
N VAL A 602 -29.06 18.89 59.61
CA VAL A 602 -27.89 18.65 60.47
C VAL A 602 -27.02 17.61 59.79
N LYS A 603 -25.71 17.84 59.72
CA LYS A 603 -24.74 16.91 59.17
C LYS A 603 -23.52 16.83 60.07
N CYS A 604 -22.98 15.62 60.21
CA CYS A 604 -21.71 15.39 60.86
C CYS A 604 -20.82 14.56 59.94
N TYR A 605 -19.53 14.88 59.97
CA TYR A 605 -18.51 14.18 59.22
C TYR A 605 -17.42 13.73 60.17
N ARG A 606 -16.88 12.54 59.94
CA ARG A 606 -15.66 12.06 60.61
C ARG A 606 -14.59 11.82 59.56
N LYS A 607 -13.32 11.83 59.97
CA LYS A 607 -12.23 11.48 59.07
C LYS A 607 -12.37 10.01 58.65
N ARG A 608 -12.14 9.75 57.36
CA ARG A 608 -12.08 8.40 56.80
C ARG A 608 -10.87 7.62 57.31
#